data_AF-A0A7X8PSL3-F1
#
_entry.id   AF-A0A7X8PSL3-F1
#
_cell.length_a   1.000
_cell.length_b   1.000
_cell.length_c   1.000
_cell.angle_alpha   90.00
_cell.angle_beta   90.00
_cell.angle_gamma   90.00
#
_symmetry.space_group_name_H-M   'P 1'
#
loop_
_entity.id
_entity.type
_entity.pdbx_description
1 polymer ?
#
loop_
_entity_poly.entity_id
_entity_poly.type
_entity_poly.pdbx_seq_one_letter_code
_entity_poly.pdbx_strand_id
1 'polypeptide(L)'
;MVNYSKSSLLKELGDTQALIQQREQNVIDKTNRIADLKLMILETQDDARKRDLKQQVGILWGQIKRENQYIDTLKDSIEDIQIQLEEMGVTISRKSKGKRSVLKRSDLSGLNKTMKKVVGVNQLKF
;
A
#
# COMPACT_ATOMS: atom_id res chain seq x y z
N MET A 1 -2.46 -18.24 -26.72
CA MET A 1 -2.04 -18.32 -25.31
C MET A 1 -0.53 -18.15 -25.30
N VAL A 2 0.01 -17.14 -24.62
CA VAL A 2 1.46 -17.02 -24.43
C VAL A 2 1.83 -18.04 -23.37
N ASN A 3 2.64 -19.04 -23.74
CA ASN A 3 3.08 -20.09 -22.83
C ASN A 3 4.32 -19.57 -22.09
N TYR A 4 4.12 -18.98 -20.90
CA TYR A 4 5.24 -18.55 -20.07
C TYR A 4 5.91 -19.77 -19.44
N SER A 5 7.25 -19.80 -19.46
CA SER A 5 7.99 -20.80 -18.71
C SER A 5 7.98 -20.49 -17.21
N LYS A 6 8.07 -21.52 -16.38
CA LYS A 6 8.22 -21.36 -14.91
C LYS A 6 9.36 -20.40 -14.54
N SER A 7 10.48 -20.47 -15.25
CA SER A 7 11.63 -19.59 -15.02
C SER A 7 11.35 -18.13 -15.39
N SER A 8 10.59 -17.90 -16.47
CA SER A 8 10.12 -16.58 -16.87
C SER A 8 9.26 -15.94 -15.77
N LEU A 9 8.27 -16.67 -15.27
CA LEU A 9 7.35 -16.18 -14.23
C LEU A 9 8.06 -15.91 -12.91
N LEU A 10 9.01 -16.76 -12.50
CA LEU A 10 9.80 -16.51 -11.29
C LEU A 10 10.68 -15.26 -11.42
N LYS A 11 11.25 -15.02 -12.60
CA LYS A 11 12.02 -13.81 -12.87
C LYS A 11 11.11 -12.58 -12.83
N GLU A 12 9.99 -12.62 -13.53
CA GLU A 12 9.01 -11.53 -13.58
C GLU A 12 8.47 -11.19 -12.18
N LEU A 13 8.24 -12.20 -11.34
CA LEU A 13 7.88 -12.01 -9.93
C LEU A 13 8.95 -11.23 -9.17
N GLY A 14 10.22 -11.62 -9.32
CA GLY A 14 11.35 -10.93 -8.67
C GLY A 14 11.51 -9.49 -9.17
N ASP A 15 11.44 -9.28 -10.48
CA ASP A 15 11.56 -7.96 -11.11
C ASP A 15 10.41 -7.03 -10.66
N THR A 16 9.18 -7.56 -10.58
CA THR A 16 8.01 -6.81 -10.12
C THR A 16 8.11 -6.45 -8.64
N GLN A 17 8.59 -7.37 -7.80
CA GLN A 17 8.85 -7.10 -6.38
C GLN A 17 9.90 -6.00 -6.17
N ALA A 18 11.00 -6.06 -6.93
CA ALA A 18 12.04 -5.03 -6.88
C ALA A 18 11.50 -3.66 -7.33
N LEU A 19 10.67 -3.63 -8.39
CA LEU A 19 10.04 -2.41 -8.86
C LEU A 19 9.11 -1.80 -7.82
N ILE A 20 8.32 -2.61 -7.10
CA ILE A 20 7.49 -2.14 -5.98
C ILE A 20 8.37 -1.48 -4.92
N GLN A 21 9.45 -2.12 -4.49
CA GLN A 21 10.34 -1.56 -3.47
C GLN A 21 10.92 -0.20 -3.89
N GLN A 22 11.37 -0.10 -5.14
CA GLN A 22 11.87 1.17 -5.68
C GLN A 22 10.79 2.26 -5.68
N ARG A 23 9.56 1.91 -6.05
CA ARG A 23 8.42 2.84 -6.09
C ARG A 23 8.00 3.27 -4.68
N GLU A 24 7.99 2.35 -3.71
CA GLU A 24 7.74 2.66 -2.30
C GLU A 24 8.81 3.62 -1.75
N GLN A 25 10.09 3.42 -2.11
CA GLN A 25 11.15 4.36 -1.75
C GLN A 25 10.94 5.74 -2.38
N ASN A 26 10.55 5.79 -3.66
CA ASN A 26 10.23 7.05 -4.34
C ASN A 26 9.07 7.82 -3.68
N VAL A 27 8.13 7.13 -3.04
CA VAL A 27 7.04 7.76 -2.25
C VAL A 27 7.59 8.35 -0.95
N ILE A 28 8.47 7.63 -0.26
CA ILE A 28 9.14 8.11 0.96
C ILE A 28 9.93 9.38 0.65
N ASP A 29 10.74 9.37 -0.40
CA ASP A 29 11.60 10.51 -0.76
C ASP A 29 10.78 11.76 -1.09
N LYS A 30 9.66 11.60 -1.82
CA LYS A 30 8.73 12.71 -2.10
C LYS A 30 8.05 13.22 -0.83
N THR A 31 7.72 12.33 0.09
CA THR A 31 7.11 12.70 1.38
C THR A 31 8.07 13.52 2.22
N ASN A 32 9.35 13.13 2.27
CA ASN A 32 10.40 13.90 2.93
C ASN A 32 10.58 15.26 2.27
N ARG A 33 10.61 15.32 0.93
CA ARG A 33 10.71 16.58 0.20
C ARG A 33 9.54 17.52 0.48
N ILE A 34 8.33 17.00 0.64
CA ILE A 34 7.15 17.79 1.05
C ILE A 34 7.35 18.38 2.44
N ALA A 35 7.92 17.62 3.38
CA ALA A 35 8.22 18.13 4.72
C ALA A 35 9.21 19.31 4.65
N ASP A 36 10.30 19.18 3.88
CA ASP A 36 11.27 20.26 3.68
C ASP A 36 10.62 21.51 3.07
N LEU A 37 9.82 21.33 2.02
CA LEU A 37 9.13 22.45 1.37
C LEU A 37 8.15 23.16 2.32
N LYS A 38 7.48 22.41 3.20
CA LYS A 38 6.61 22.99 4.23
C LYS A 38 7.40 23.84 5.22
N LEU A 39 8.59 23.41 5.62
CA LEU A 39 9.48 24.23 6.46
C LEU A 39 9.90 25.51 5.73
N MET A 40 10.34 25.40 4.47
CA MET A 40 10.68 26.56 3.66
C MET A 40 9.53 27.57 3.52
N ILE A 41 8.28 27.10 3.42
CA ILE A 41 7.09 27.98 3.37
C ILE A 41 6.94 28.78 4.66
N LEU A 42 7.20 28.17 5.83
CA LEU A 42 7.12 28.85 7.12
C LEU A 42 8.19 29.94 7.27
N GLU A 43 9.38 29.68 6.73
CA GLU A 43 10.54 30.59 6.82
C GLU A 43 10.50 31.71 5.77
N THR A 44 9.82 31.50 4.65
CA THR A 44 9.73 32.48 3.56
C THR A 44 8.88 33.68 4.00
N GLN A 45 9.29 34.90 3.66
CA GLN A 45 8.50 36.12 3.86
C GLN A 45 7.78 36.57 2.58
N ASP A 46 8.39 36.31 1.42
CA ASP A 46 7.85 36.66 0.11
C ASP A 46 6.63 35.81 -0.29
N ASP A 47 5.49 36.45 -0.54
CA ASP A 47 4.24 35.77 -0.83
C ASP A 47 4.21 35.10 -2.21
N ALA A 48 4.92 35.63 -3.20
CA ALA A 48 5.01 34.98 -4.51
C ALA A 48 5.77 33.66 -4.40
N ARG A 49 6.88 33.65 -3.66
CA ARG A 49 7.66 32.46 -3.39
C ARG A 49 6.91 31.45 -2.52
N LYS A 50 6.14 31.90 -1.52
CA LYS A 50 5.23 31.00 -0.76
C LYS A 50 4.23 30.30 -1.66
N ARG A 51 3.63 31.01 -2.62
CA ARG A 51 2.66 30.41 -3.56
C ARG A 51 3.30 29.34 -4.43
N ASP A 52 4.48 29.62 -4.98
CA ASP A 52 5.25 28.64 -5.76
C ASP A 52 5.59 27.38 -4.94
N LEU A 53 6.12 27.55 -3.73
CA LEU A 53 6.42 26.41 -2.85
C LEU A 53 5.17 25.57 -2.51
N LYS A 54 4.02 26.22 -2.25
CA LYS A 54 2.74 25.54 -2.02
C LYS A 54 2.29 24.76 -3.27
N GLN A 55 2.49 25.31 -4.46
CA GLN A 55 2.18 24.62 -5.71
C GLN A 55 3.05 23.38 -5.89
N GLN A 56 4.36 23.47 -5.61
CA GLN A 56 5.27 22.32 -5.65
C GLN A 56 4.83 21.22 -4.68
N VAL A 57 4.42 21.57 -3.45
CA VAL A 57 3.85 20.59 -2.50
C VAL A 57 2.61 19.90 -3.08
N GLY A 58 1.70 20.65 -3.71
CA GLY A 58 0.52 20.08 -4.37
C GLY A 58 0.87 19.10 -5.49
N ILE A 59 1.86 19.44 -6.32
CA ILE A 59 2.34 18.58 -7.40
C ILE A 59 2.91 17.27 -6.84
N LEU A 60 3.73 17.34 -5.79
CA LEU A 60 4.33 16.16 -5.17
C LEU A 60 3.27 15.23 -4.57
N TRP A 61 2.23 15.77 -3.90
CA TRP A 61 1.10 14.96 -3.44
C TRP A 61 0.37 14.25 -4.59
N GLY A 62 0.19 14.95 -5.72
CA GLY A 62 -0.39 14.36 -6.93
C GLY A 62 0.47 13.23 -7.49
N GLN A 63 1.79 13.38 -7.48
CA GLN A 63 2.72 12.33 -7.90
C GLN A 63 2.68 11.13 -6.95
N ILE A 64 2.72 11.34 -5.62
CA ILE A 64 2.61 10.26 -4.62
C ILE A 64 1.34 9.45 -4.83
N LYS A 65 0.20 10.12 -5.07
CA LYS A 65 -1.06 9.41 -5.34
C LYS A 65 -0.95 8.47 -6.54
N ARG A 66 -0.34 8.92 -7.64
CA ARG A 66 -0.13 8.10 -8.84
C ARG A 66 0.86 6.96 -8.61
N GLU A 67 1.94 7.21 -7.89
CA GLU A 67 2.91 6.16 -7.51
C GLU A 67 2.22 5.06 -6.70
N ASN A 68 1.42 5.41 -5.70
CA ASN A 68 0.67 4.44 -4.90
C ASN A 68 -0.32 3.62 -5.74
N GLN A 69 -1.05 4.27 -6.66
CA GLN A 69 -1.94 3.55 -7.57
C GLN A 69 -1.19 2.55 -8.44
N TYR A 70 -0.02 2.94 -8.95
CA TYR A 70 0.82 2.05 -9.75
C TYR A 70 1.36 0.88 -8.92
N ILE A 71 1.79 1.13 -7.68
CA ILE A 71 2.20 0.08 -6.74
C ILE A 71 1.08 -0.93 -6.51
N ASP A 72 -0.17 -0.48 -6.38
CA ASP A 72 -1.31 -1.38 -6.23
C ASP A 72 -1.50 -2.25 -7.48
N THR A 73 -1.40 -1.69 -8.69
CA THR A 73 -1.43 -2.47 -9.94
C THR A 73 -0.30 -3.51 -10.02
N LEU A 74 0.90 -3.17 -9.55
CA LEU A 74 2.01 -4.14 -9.50
C LEU A 74 1.75 -5.26 -8.48
N LYS A 75 1.08 -4.97 -7.36
CA LYS A 75 0.69 -5.98 -6.38
C LYS A 75 -0.35 -6.94 -6.96
N ASP A 76 -1.32 -6.43 -7.71
CA ASP A 76 -2.28 -7.27 -8.44
C ASP A 76 -1.55 -8.17 -9.46
N SER A 77 -0.58 -7.61 -10.20
CA SER A 77 0.24 -8.39 -11.14
C SER A 77 1.03 -9.50 -10.45
N ILE A 78 1.55 -9.26 -9.23
CA ILE A 78 2.20 -10.29 -8.42
C ILE A 78 1.22 -11.40 -8.04
N GLU A 79 -0.01 -11.06 -7.65
CA GLU A 79 -1.02 -12.06 -7.32
C GLU A 79 -1.32 -12.96 -8.53
N ASP A 80 -1.46 -12.37 -9.72
CA ASP A 80 -1.67 -13.11 -10.97
C ASP A 80 -0.50 -14.04 -11.30
N ILE A 81 0.74 -13.56 -11.18
CA ILE A 81 1.96 -14.37 -11.41
C ILE A 81 2.04 -15.52 -10.39
N GLN A 82 1.70 -15.27 -9.12
CA GLN A 82 1.67 -16.30 -8.09
C GLN A 82 0.63 -17.39 -8.38
N ILE A 83 -0.56 -17.00 -8.85
CA ILE A 83 -1.61 -17.96 -9.26
C ILE A 83 -1.10 -18.85 -10.40
N GLN A 84 -0.53 -18.25 -11.45
CA GLN A 84 0.02 -19.03 -12.58
C GLN A 84 1.13 -19.99 -12.14
N LEU A 85 2.01 -19.55 -11.24
CA LEU A 85 3.07 -20.41 -10.70
C LEU A 85 2.50 -21.57 -9.87
N GLU A 86 1.47 -21.34 -9.07
CA GLU A 86 0.79 -22.40 -8.32
C GLU A 86 0.08 -23.41 -9.22
N GLU A 87 -0.57 -22.96 -10.30
CA GLU A 87 -1.16 -23.82 -11.33
C GLU A 87 -0.11 -24.71 -12.01
N MET A 88 1.15 -24.26 -12.05
CA MET A 88 2.31 -25.03 -12.52
C MET A 88 2.96 -25.91 -11.44
N GLY A 89 2.34 -26.05 -10.27
CA GLY A 89 2.86 -26.85 -9.15
C GLY A 89 4.03 -26.20 -8.40
N VAL A 90 4.20 -24.89 -8.51
CA VAL A 90 5.24 -24.14 -7.79
C VAL A 90 4.65 -23.61 -6.49
N THR A 91 5.05 -24.18 -5.36
CA THR A 91 4.70 -23.64 -4.05
C THR A 91 5.52 -22.39 -3.78
N ILE A 92 4.89 -21.22 -3.86
CA ILE A 92 5.47 -19.96 -3.39
C ILE A 92 4.96 -19.72 -1.98
N SER A 93 5.87 -19.59 -1.02
CA SER A 93 5.49 -19.24 0.35
C SER A 93 4.90 -17.84 0.35
N ARG A 94 3.56 -17.74 0.27
CA ARG A 94 2.86 -16.47 0.41
C ARG A 94 3.05 -16.02 1.86
N LYS A 95 3.71 -14.89 2.10
CA LYS A 95 3.49 -14.13 3.34
C LYS A 95 2.05 -13.67 3.30
N SER A 96 1.13 -14.50 3.79
CA SER A 96 -0.28 -14.15 3.85
C SER A 96 -0.38 -12.85 4.65
N LYS A 97 -0.73 -11.75 3.99
CA LYS A 97 -1.41 -10.68 4.69
C LYS A 97 -2.73 -11.32 5.09
N GLY A 98 -2.83 -11.70 6.36
CA GLY A 98 -3.96 -12.47 6.86
C GLY A 98 -5.25 -11.89 6.31
N LYS A 99 -6.07 -12.76 5.69
CA LYS A 99 -7.47 -12.43 5.41
C LYS A 99 -8.01 -11.81 6.70
N ARG A 100 -8.49 -10.56 6.66
CA ARG A 100 -9.28 -10.01 7.78
C ARG A 100 -10.50 -10.91 7.90
N SER A 101 -10.42 -11.91 8.77
CA SER A 101 -11.60 -12.66 9.18
C SER A 101 -12.51 -11.65 9.87
N VAL A 102 -13.66 -11.39 9.24
CA VAL A 102 -14.75 -10.70 9.92
C VAL A 102 -15.15 -11.62 11.07
N LEU A 103 -14.79 -11.27 12.31
CA LEU A 103 -15.21 -11.99 13.50
C LEU A 103 -16.73 -12.08 13.49
N LYS A 104 -17.29 -13.29 13.49
CA LYS A 104 -18.74 -13.47 13.55
C LYS A 104 -19.17 -13.19 14.99
N ARG A 105 -20.41 -12.73 15.19
CA ARG A 105 -20.95 -12.42 16.53
C ARG A 105 -20.86 -13.61 17.51
N SER A 106 -20.93 -14.84 16.99
CA SER A 106 -20.73 -16.08 17.75
C SER A 106 -19.37 -16.11 18.47
N ASP A 107 -18.34 -15.58 17.82
CA ASP A 107 -16.94 -15.63 18.26
C ASP A 107 -16.66 -14.62 19.38
N LEU A 108 -17.59 -13.69 19.61
CA LEU A 108 -17.49 -12.60 20.60
C LEU A 108 -18.31 -12.88 21.88
N SER A 109 -19.00 -14.03 21.94
CA SER A 109 -19.91 -14.39 23.03
C SER A 109 -19.20 -14.47 24.39
N GLY A 110 -17.94 -14.93 24.42
CA GLY A 110 -17.10 -15.06 25.62
C GLY A 110 -16.33 -13.80 26.05
N LEU A 111 -16.40 -12.70 25.31
CA LEU A 111 -15.65 -11.48 25.65
C LEU A 111 -16.33 -10.70 26.79
N ASN A 112 -15.53 -10.25 27.76
CA ASN A 112 -16.00 -9.37 28.83
C ASN A 112 -16.37 -7.97 28.29
N LYS A 113 -17.08 -7.17 29.09
CA LYS A 113 -17.61 -5.86 28.68
C LYS A 113 -16.51 -4.89 28.21
N THR A 114 -15.33 -4.94 28.82
CA THR A 114 -14.19 -4.08 28.47
C THR A 114 -13.63 -4.45 27.10
N MET A 115 -13.48 -5.74 26.83
CA MET A 115 -12.96 -6.24 25.54
C MET A 115 -13.92 -5.96 24.39
N LYS A 116 -15.24 -6.04 24.62
CA LYS A 116 -16.26 -5.70 23.60
C LYS A 116 -16.19 -4.23 23.16
N LYS A 117 -15.82 -3.32 24.07
CA LYS A 117 -15.67 -1.89 23.80
C LYS A 117 -14.43 -1.58 22.94
N VAL A 118 -13.34 -2.32 23.13
CA VAL A 118 -12.10 -2.18 22.34
C VAL A 118 -12.30 -2.67 20.89
N VAL A 119 -13.13 -3.69 20.67
CA VAL A 119 -13.43 -4.23 19.34
C VAL A 119 -14.55 -3.44 18.63
N GLY A 120 -15.01 -2.31 19.20
CA GLY A 120 -15.99 -1.42 18.55
C GLY A 120 -17.40 -2.01 18.43
N VAL A 121 -17.71 -3.06 19.19
CA VAL A 121 -19.04 -3.70 19.22
C VAL A 121 -19.93 -2.88 20.17
N ASN A 122 -20.27 -1.67 19.76
CA ASN A 122 -21.33 -0.93 20.43
C ASN A 122 -22.62 -1.72 20.23
N GLN A 123 -23.24 -2.08 21.35
CA GLN A 123 -24.47 -2.83 21.39
C GLN A 123 -25.51 -2.17 20.48
N LEU A 124 -25.83 -2.83 19.37
CA LEU A 124 -27.10 -2.60 18.69
C LEU A 124 -28.17 -3.07 19.67
N LYS A 125 -28.76 -2.11 20.36
CA LYS A 125 -29.99 -2.32 21.14
C LYS A 125 -31.08 -2.70 20.13
N PHE A 126 -31.75 -3.81 20.40
CA PHE A 126 -33.12 -4.00 19.90
C PHE A 126 -34.04 -3.12 20.75
#